data_AF-A0A0R1EC04-F1
#
_entry.id   AF-A0A0R1EC04-F1
#
_cell.length_a   1.000
_cell.length_b   1.000
_cell.length_c   1.000
_cell.angle_alpha   90.00
_cell.angle_beta   90.00
_cell.angle_gamma   90.00
#
_symmetry.space_group_name_H-M   'P 1'
#
loop_
_entity.id
_entity.type
_entity.pdbx_description
1 polymer ?
#
loop_
_entity_poly.entity_id
_entity_poly.type
_entity_poly.pdbx_seq_one_letter_code
_entity_poly.pdbx_strand_id
1 'polypeptide(L)'
;MICSLCYMLATIKLNGILNAGQELSEKQRLSIKWKKILFAVSILSTVGLLVFFAKHRFYCHDLAFSWFAFFEYLIAIANMLFHFTIIWDFPSQFMMIVQGPRENLAQYLSNRPKVD
;
A
#
# COMPACT_ATOMS: atom_id res chain seq x y z
N MET A 1 -4.30 -6.46 -12.08
CA MET A 1 -2.82 -6.26 -12.11
C MET A 1 -2.46 -4.80 -12.35
N ILE A 2 -2.72 -4.23 -13.53
CA ILE A 2 -2.28 -2.88 -13.92
C ILE A 2 -2.78 -1.78 -12.97
N CYS A 3 -4.08 -1.74 -12.66
CA CYS A 3 -4.63 -0.70 -11.77
C CYS A 3 -3.97 -0.68 -10.38
N SER A 4 -3.71 -1.86 -9.80
CA SER A 4 -3.04 -2.01 -8.51
C SER A 4 -1.59 -1.54 -8.58
N LEU A 5 -0.84 -1.91 -9.63
CA LEU A 5 0.53 -1.43 -9.84
C LEU A 5 0.59 0.10 -10.02
N CYS A 6 -0.33 0.68 -10.80
CA CYS A 6 -0.44 2.13 -10.96
C CYS A 6 -0.75 2.81 -9.62
N TYR A 7 -1.67 2.25 -8.84
CA TYR A 7 -1.99 2.74 -7.50
C TYR A 7 -0.77 2.70 -6.57
N MET A 8 -0.08 1.56 -6.48
CA MET A 8 1.13 1.43 -5.65
C MET A 8 2.22 2.44 -6.05
N LEU A 9 2.44 2.61 -7.36
CA LEU A 9 3.41 3.58 -7.88
C LEU A 9 3.02 5.01 -7.53
N ALA A 10 1.75 5.38 -7.73
CA ALA A 10 1.23 6.70 -7.39
C ALA A 10 1.39 6.98 -5.91
N THR A 11 1.05 6.03 -5.03
CA THR A 11 1.23 6.17 -3.58
C THR A 11 2.69 6.33 -3.19
N ILE A 12 3.62 5.57 -3.78
CA ILE A 12 5.06 5.70 -3.49
C ILE A 12 5.58 7.08 -3.95
N LYS A 13 5.19 7.54 -5.13
CA LYS A 13 5.59 8.86 -5.66
C LYS A 13 5.02 9.99 -4.82
N LEU A 14 3.73 9.93 -4.51
CA LEU A 14 3.05 10.91 -3.66
C LEU A 14 3.70 11.00 -2.28
N ASN A 15 3.98 9.84 -1.67
CA ASN A 15 4.66 9.78 -0.38
C ASN A 15 6.08 10.38 -0.46
N GLY A 16 6.82 10.13 -1.55
CA GLY A 16 8.13 10.75 -1.78
C GLY A 16 8.06 12.27 -1.94
N ILE A 17 7.04 12.80 -2.62
CA ILE A 17 6.85 14.25 -2.79
C ILE A 17 6.45 14.91 -1.47
N LEU A 18 5.50 14.32 -0.74
CA LEU A 18 5.02 14.87 0.54
C LEU A 18 6.12 14.87 1.62
N ASN A 19 6.95 13.82 1.64
CA ASN A 19 7.96 13.66 2.68
C ASN A 19 9.33 14.26 2.31
N ALA A 20 9.47 14.91 1.15
CA ALA A 20 10.73 15.50 0.70
C ALA A 20 11.26 16.64 1.62
N GLY A 21 10.41 17.19 2.47
CA GLY A 21 10.76 18.28 3.40
C GLY A 21 10.43 18.02 4.87
N GLN A 22 10.05 16.79 5.25
CA GLN A 22 9.65 16.46 6.63
C GLN A 22 10.60 15.46 7.28
N GLU A 23 10.91 15.69 8.56
CA GLU A 23 11.58 14.71 9.43
C GLU A 23 10.65 13.49 9.64
N LEU A 24 10.97 12.40 8.94
CA LEU A 24 10.18 11.17 9.00
C LEU A 24 10.46 10.39 10.28
N SER A 25 9.39 10.00 10.98
CA SER A 25 9.46 9.03 12.07
C SER A 25 10.02 7.68 11.58
N GLU A 26 10.72 6.96 12.44
CA GLU A 26 11.26 5.61 12.15
C GLU A 26 10.19 4.65 11.60
N LYS A 27 8.95 4.73 12.11
CA LYS A 27 7.82 3.92 11.62
C LYS A 27 7.44 4.26 10.18
N GLN A 28 7.46 5.54 9.81
CA GLN A 28 7.15 6.00 8.46
C GLN A 28 8.26 5.60 7.48
N ARG A 29 9.53 5.69 7.89
CA ARG A 29 10.67 5.19 7.08
C ARG A 29 10.54 3.69 6.80
N LEU A 30 10.14 2.92 7.80
CA LEU A 30 9.88 1.49 7.65
C LEU A 30 8.71 1.22 6.70
N SER A 31 7.59 1.96 6.84
CA SER A 31 6.44 1.90 5.92
C SER A 31 6.85 2.11 4.46
N ILE A 32 7.65 3.15 4.18
CA ILE A 32 8.11 3.47 2.82
C ILE A 32 9.00 2.35 2.27
N LYS A 33 9.90 1.79 3.08
CA LYS A 33 10.74 0.65 2.67
C LYS A 33 9.88 -0.57 2.30
N TRP A 34 8.91 -0.94 3.14
CA TRP A 34 8.01 -2.06 2.87
C TRP A 34 7.16 -1.83 1.61
N LYS A 35 6.62 -0.63 1.41
CA LYS A 35 5.88 -0.28 0.19
C LYS A 35 6.70 -0.48 -1.07
N LYS A 36 7.98 -0.07 -1.07
CA LYS A 36 8.90 -0.27 -2.20
C LYS A 36 9.17 -1.75 -2.46
N ILE A 37 9.39 -2.54 -1.40
CA ILE A 37 9.61 -3.99 -1.51
C ILE A 37 8.37 -4.68 -2.09
N LEU A 38 7.18 -4.38 -1.56
CA LEU A 38 5.91 -4.97 -2.03
C LEU A 38 5.61 -4.61 -3.49
N PHE A 39 5.92 -3.38 -3.91
CA PHE A 39 5.83 -2.97 -5.30
C PHE A 39 6.80 -3.76 -6.20
N ALA A 40 8.05 -3.94 -5.79
CA ALA A 40 9.03 -4.72 -6.54
C ALA A 40 8.60 -6.20 -6.66
N VAL A 41 8.12 -6.81 -5.56
CA VAL A 41 7.58 -8.18 -5.56
C VAL A 41 6.40 -8.30 -6.52
N SER A 42 5.50 -7.31 -6.54
CA SER A 42 4.33 -7.32 -7.43
C SER A 42 4.71 -7.22 -8.91
N ILE A 43 5.73 -6.42 -9.25
CA ILE A 43 6.29 -6.36 -10.61
C ILE A 43 6.93 -7.68 -11.00
N LEU A 44 7.82 -8.21 -10.16
CA LEU A 44 8.51 -9.48 -10.44
C LEU A 44 7.51 -10.63 -10.61
N SER A 45 6.46 -10.65 -9.77
CA SER A 45 5.41 -11.64 -9.87
C SER A 45 4.56 -11.47 -11.13
N THR A 46 4.30 -10.24 -11.56
CA THR A 46 3.60 -9.96 -12.83
C THR A 46 4.41 -10.44 -14.03
N VAL A 47 5.73 -10.21 -14.03
CA VAL A 47 6.62 -10.72 -15.08
C VAL A 47 6.65 -12.26 -15.06
N GLY A 48 6.79 -12.86 -13.88
CA GLY A 48 6.74 -14.32 -13.71
C GLY A 48 5.45 -14.91 -14.26
N LEU A 49 4.30 -14.34 -13.88
CA LEU A 49 2.99 -14.72 -14.39
C LEU A 49 2.92 -14.69 -15.92
N LEU A 50 3.40 -13.62 -16.56
CA LEU A 50 3.41 -13.52 -18.03
C LEU A 50 4.31 -14.58 -18.69
N VAL A 51 5.47 -14.87 -18.08
CA VAL A 51 6.39 -15.90 -18.57
C VAL A 51 5.76 -17.28 -18.48
N PHE A 52 5.19 -17.64 -17.32
CA PHE A 52 4.55 -18.95 -17.14
C PHE A 52 3.28 -19.10 -17.97
N PHE A 53 2.53 -18.00 -18.17
CA PHE A 53 1.41 -17.96 -19.12
C PHE A 53 1.87 -18.27 -20.54
N ALA A 54 2.94 -17.62 -21.01
CA ALA A 54 3.50 -17.87 -22.34
C ALA A 54 4.04 -19.31 -22.47
N LYS A 55 4.76 -19.82 -21.46
CA LYS A 55 5.26 -21.21 -21.47
C LYS A 55 4.12 -22.22 -21.50
N HIS A 56 3.05 -22.00 -20.74
CA HIS A 56 1.87 -22.86 -20.77
C HIS A 56 1.21 -22.85 -22.16
N ARG A 57 1.02 -21.66 -22.74
CA ARG A 57 0.37 -21.48 -24.06
C ARG A 57 1.14 -22.11 -25.21
N PHE A 58 2.47 -21.98 -25.23
CA PHE A 58 3.29 -22.39 -26.38
C PHE A 58 3.93 -23.78 -26.24
N TYR A 59 4.32 -24.17 -25.03
CA TYR A 59 5.13 -25.38 -24.82
C TYR A 59 4.39 -26.47 -24.05
N CYS A 60 3.17 -26.22 -23.58
CA CYS A 60 2.33 -27.18 -22.83
C CYS A 60 3.10 -27.88 -21.68
N HIS A 61 3.99 -27.15 -21.01
CA HIS A 61 4.83 -27.72 -19.97
C HIS A 61 3.99 -28.06 -18.73
N ASP A 62 4.21 -29.25 -18.18
CA ASP A 62 3.54 -29.69 -16.96
C ASP A 62 3.80 -28.71 -15.81
N LEU A 63 2.79 -28.53 -14.95
CA LEU A 63 2.78 -27.60 -13.80
C LEU A 63 2.88 -26.10 -14.15
N ALA A 64 2.98 -25.71 -15.41
CA ALA A 64 3.06 -24.28 -15.78
C ALA A 64 1.82 -23.49 -15.31
N PHE A 65 0.65 -24.13 -15.27
CA PHE A 65 -0.57 -23.54 -14.74
C PHE A 65 -0.53 -23.35 -13.22
N SER A 66 0.06 -24.28 -12.47
CA SER A 66 0.23 -24.15 -11.02
C SER A 66 1.18 -23.00 -10.66
N TRP A 67 2.28 -22.85 -11.41
CA TRP A 67 3.21 -21.72 -11.26
C TRP A 67 2.55 -20.39 -11.62
N PHE A 68 1.75 -20.35 -12.68
CA PHE A 68 0.94 -19.18 -13.03
C PHE A 68 0.04 -18.76 -11.85
N ALA A 69 -0.73 -19.71 -11.30
CA ALA A 69 -1.62 -19.45 -10.17
C ALA A 69 -0.85 -18.99 -8.92
N PHE A 70 0.33 -19.57 -8.66
CA PHE A 70 1.19 -19.16 -7.56
C PHE A 70 1.56 -17.66 -7.63
N PHE A 71 1.92 -17.15 -8.82
CA PHE A 71 2.22 -15.73 -8.98
C PHE A 71 0.98 -14.85 -8.84
N GLU A 72 -0.20 -15.29 -9.27
CA GLU A 72 -1.45 -14.56 -9.01
C GLU A 72 -1.71 -14.39 -7.52
N TYR A 73 -1.57 -15.48 -6.74
CA TYR A 73 -1.71 -15.41 -5.28
C TYR A 73 -0.67 -14.51 -4.64
N LEU A 74 0.59 -14.56 -5.10
CA LEU A 74 1.64 -13.71 -4.56
C LEU A 74 1.34 -12.22 -4.78
N ILE A 75 0.78 -11.85 -5.93
CA ILE A 75 0.38 -10.48 -6.22
C ILE A 75 -0.82 -10.06 -5.35
N ALA A 76 -1.81 -10.95 -5.15
CA ALA A 76 -2.94 -10.68 -4.27
C ALA A 76 -2.47 -10.41 -2.83
N ILE A 77 -1.56 -11.23 -2.31
CA ILE A 77 -0.96 -11.06 -0.98
C ILE A 77 -0.18 -9.76 -0.90
N ALA A 78 0.66 -9.45 -1.91
CA ALA A 78 1.42 -8.21 -1.94
C ALA A 78 0.51 -6.98 -1.92
N ASN A 79 -0.63 -7.03 -2.63
CA ASN A 79 -1.63 -5.96 -2.62
C ASN A 79 -2.31 -5.81 -1.25
N MET A 80 -2.70 -6.90 -0.60
CA MET A 80 -3.27 -6.86 0.76
C MET A 80 -2.28 -6.30 1.78
N LEU A 81 -1.02 -6.77 1.74
CA LEU A 81 0.05 -6.25 2.60
C LEU A 81 0.34 -4.77 2.32
N PHE A 82 0.25 -4.33 1.07
CA PHE A 82 0.43 -2.93 0.71
C PHE A 82 -0.62 -2.05 1.38
N HIS A 83 -1.90 -2.45 1.33
CA HIS A 83 -2.96 -1.74 2.06
C HIS A 83 -2.77 -1.82 3.59
N PHE A 84 -2.29 -2.95 4.10
CA PHE A 84 -2.00 -3.11 5.53
C PHE A 84 -0.90 -2.16 6.03
N THR A 85 0.01 -1.70 5.15
CA THR A 85 1.06 -0.74 5.55
C THR A 85 0.54 0.59 6.10
N ILE A 86 -0.75 0.89 5.90
CA ILE A 86 -1.42 2.08 6.46
C ILE A 86 -1.32 2.18 7.99
N ILE A 87 -1.18 1.05 8.69
CA ILE A 87 -1.04 1.01 10.15
C ILE A 87 0.22 1.76 10.62
N TRP A 88 1.29 1.72 9.83
CA TRP A 88 2.52 2.47 10.13
C TRP A 88 2.45 3.94 9.71
N ASP A 89 1.60 4.28 8.74
CA ASP A 89 1.39 5.67 8.32
C ASP A 89 0.55 6.45 9.33
N PHE A 90 -0.44 5.80 9.95
CA PHE A 90 -1.36 6.40 10.92
C PHE A 90 -1.35 5.66 12.25
N PRO A 91 -0.23 5.66 12.99
CA PRO A 91 -0.10 4.86 14.22
C PRO A 91 -1.00 5.35 15.37
N SER A 92 -1.51 6.58 15.32
CA SER A 92 -2.26 7.20 16.42
C SER A 92 -3.31 8.23 15.97
N GLN A 93 -3.98 8.00 14.84
CA GLN A 93 -5.03 8.93 14.40
C GLN A 93 -6.40 8.48 14.89
N PHE A 94 -6.97 9.28 15.79
CA PHE A 94 -8.37 9.18 16.21
C PHE A 94 -9.21 10.00 15.24
N MET A 95 -10.11 9.34 14.49
CA MET A 95 -11.10 10.03 13.66
C MET A 95 -12.26 10.47 14.55
N MET A 96 -12.27 11.75 14.94
CA MET A 96 -13.38 12.33 15.70
C MET A 96 -14.44 12.86 14.72
N ILE A 97 -15.58 12.17 14.64
CA ILE A 97 -16.74 12.64 13.88
C ILE A 97 -17.56 13.53 14.80
N VAL A 98 -17.51 14.84 14.59
CA VAL A 98 -18.33 15.81 15.33
C VAL A 98 -19.50 16.22 14.45
N GLN A 99 -20.73 16.05 14.95
CA GLN A 99 -21.94 16.54 14.30
C GLN A 99 -22.40 17.80 15.04
N GLY A 100 -22.24 18.97 14.41
CA GLY A 100 -22.63 20.26 15.01
C GLY A 100 -22.60 21.42 14.01
N PRO A 101 -23.25 22.57 14.32
CA PRO A 101 -23.21 23.76 13.47
C PRO A 101 -21.76 24.24 13.29
N ARG A 102 -21.33 24.51 12.05
CA ARG A 102 -19.92 24.85 11.71
C ARG A 102 -19.37 26.01 12.53
N GLU A 103 -20.22 26.93 12.98
CA GLU A 103 -19.84 28.07 13.82
C GLU A 103 -19.31 27.69 15.21
N ASN A 104 -19.65 26.51 15.73
CA ASN A 104 -19.15 26.04 17.04
C ASN A 104 -17.88 25.20 16.94
N LEU A 105 -17.38 24.91 15.73
CA LEU A 105 -16.22 24.03 15.52
C LEU A 105 -14.95 24.57 16.18
N ALA A 106 -14.76 25.90 16.16
CA ALA A 106 -13.63 26.57 16.81
C ALA A 106 -13.65 26.37 18.34
N GLN A 107 -14.82 26.35 18.95
CA GLN A 107 -14.99 26.16 20.39
C GLN A 107 -14.66 24.72 20.81
N TYR A 108 -15.07 23.72 20.04
CA TYR A 108 -14.72 22.30 20.28
C TYR A 108 -13.21 22.03 20.13
N LEU A 109 -12.57 22.62 19.12
CA LEU A 109 -11.12 22.48 18.92
C LEU A 109 -10.30 23.21 19.99
N SER A 110 -10.83 24.29 20.58
CA SER A 110 -10.22 25.01 21.69
C SER A 110 -10.26 24.22 23.00
N ASN A 111 -11.32 23.43 23.21
CA ASN A 111 -11.53 22.66 24.45
C ASN A 111 -10.89 21.27 24.39
N ARG A 112 -9.71 21.13 23.76
CA ARG A 112 -9.01 19.84 23.74
C ARG A 112 -8.78 19.38 25.18
N PRO A 113 -9.26 18.19 25.58
CA PRO A 113 -8.82 17.61 26.84
C PRO A 113 -7.31 17.40 26.76
N LYS A 114 -6.60 17.82 27.81
CA LYS A 114 -5.19 17.44 27.97
C LYS A 114 -5.17 15.92 28.08
N VAL A 115 -4.58 15.28 27.07
CA VAL A 115 -4.28 13.86 27.11
C VAL A 115 -3.00 13.75 27.94
N ASP A 116 -3.14 13.30 29.18
CA ASP A 116 -2.02 12.88 30.03
C ASP A 116 -1.35 11.62 29.46
#